data_AF-A0A1H8CLT1-F1
#
_entry.id   AF-A0A1H8CLT1-F1
#
_cell.length_a   1.000
_cell.length_b   1.000
_cell.length_c   1.000
_cell.angle_alpha   90.00
_cell.angle_beta   90.00
_cell.angle_gamma   90.00
#
_symmetry.space_group_name_H-M   'P 1'
#
loop_
_entity.id
_entity.type
_entity.pdbx_description
1 polymer ?
#
loop_
_entity_poly.entity_id
_entity_poly.type
_entity_poly.pdbx_seq_one_letter_code
_entity_poly.pdbx_strand_id
1 'polypeptide(L)'
;MDDVLLLYEALDAYNIVKDSGSVDVTVRRAMMITKLTYDNNKLLKACKESLAQGVISDSFDSDFWTQHFAVKSIKDGFLEKALEKYGNVTMESIDVTFGVGKREVKVVRDFLDLIESGLEEMNQLLGDIEAMMGVIPSDKYAQFYFSCRDKFSDGPIRKAYLNWRIEQRELSIPILKARQNEALYEFLLSRVISHDKRLKVSEKRGLDIESFVADLPVGTEMTEELTNLYAMMNRYITWVDCLMLVDYEGYGRFVCSCFNKLSKEGLLALFKFDITLSLIHQDMVKLNPELARHLPQYMPLSKDNHHFAIVKSITVKMERFWSEKVITDRRFKLSYIEQLLNELLDSEWGKAITQDWRIRSKRDKLECKIIGAMKDAGITSVSYNALAPKISQIEKIPDSIANYLGQGKDEPYFDWICEYVRG
;
A
#
# COMPACT_ATOMS: atom_id res chain seq x y z
N MET A 1 2.91 -24.17 -3.18
CA MET A 1 2.20 -23.66 -4.37
C MET A 1 1.77 -24.82 -5.26
N ASP A 2 2.63 -25.83 -5.46
CA ASP A 2 2.28 -27.05 -6.20
C ASP A 2 1.21 -27.94 -5.53
N ASP A 3 1.19 -28.05 -4.19
CA ASP A 3 0.18 -28.86 -3.47
C ASP A 3 -1.24 -28.27 -3.50
N VAL A 4 -1.37 -26.94 -3.68
CA VAL A 4 -2.67 -26.24 -3.71
C VAL A 4 -3.29 -26.31 -5.12
N LEU A 5 -2.47 -26.30 -6.17
CA LEU A 5 -2.94 -26.50 -7.55
C LEU A 5 -3.46 -27.94 -7.76
N LEU A 6 -2.75 -28.93 -7.21
CA LEU A 6 -3.20 -30.34 -7.13
C LEU A 6 -4.53 -30.49 -6.37
N LEU A 7 -4.82 -29.58 -5.43
CA LEU A 7 -6.05 -29.52 -4.63
C LEU A 7 -7.26 -29.07 -5.45
N TYR A 8 -7.08 -28.02 -6.26
CA TYR A 8 -8.11 -27.49 -7.14
C TYR A 8 -8.45 -28.49 -8.23
N GLU A 9 -7.44 -29.08 -8.86
CA GLU A 9 -7.65 -30.15 -9.85
C GLU A 9 -8.34 -31.37 -9.21
N ALA A 10 -8.05 -31.71 -7.94
CA ALA A 10 -8.69 -32.84 -7.27
C ALA A 10 -10.13 -32.58 -6.81
N LEU A 11 -10.48 -31.34 -6.43
CA LEU A 11 -11.84 -30.94 -6.01
C LEU A 11 -12.76 -30.66 -7.21
N ASP A 12 -12.27 -29.95 -8.24
CA ASP A 12 -13.00 -29.78 -9.50
C ASP A 12 -13.15 -31.11 -10.23
N ALA A 13 -12.11 -31.96 -10.24
CA ALA A 13 -12.26 -33.30 -10.77
C ALA A 13 -13.29 -34.11 -9.98
N TYR A 14 -13.59 -33.85 -8.71
CA TYR A 14 -14.55 -34.68 -7.97
C TYR A 14 -16.01 -34.25 -8.07
N ASN A 15 -16.30 -32.97 -8.30
CA ASN A 15 -17.62 -32.58 -8.78
C ASN A 15 -17.91 -33.13 -10.19
N ILE A 16 -16.88 -33.51 -10.94
CA ILE A 16 -16.97 -34.05 -12.31
C ILE A 16 -16.84 -35.59 -12.36
N VAL A 17 -16.03 -36.21 -11.50
CA VAL A 17 -15.73 -37.64 -11.50
C VAL A 17 -16.80 -38.36 -10.68
N LYS A 18 -17.85 -38.74 -11.40
CA LYS A 18 -18.73 -39.85 -11.03
C LYS A 18 -17.87 -41.06 -10.64
N ASP A 19 -17.99 -41.46 -9.37
CA ASP A 19 -17.76 -42.83 -8.91
C ASP A 19 -16.33 -43.37 -9.07
N SER A 20 -15.44 -43.02 -8.14
CA SER A 20 -14.22 -43.80 -7.89
C SER A 20 -14.38 -44.57 -6.58
N GLY A 21 -15.35 -45.49 -6.54
CA GLY A 21 -15.88 -46.18 -5.35
C GLY A 21 -14.93 -47.05 -4.50
N SER A 22 -13.65 -46.70 -4.32
CA SER A 22 -12.76 -47.37 -3.38
C SER A 22 -12.67 -46.63 -2.04
N VAL A 23 -12.56 -47.39 -0.95
CA VAL A 23 -12.46 -46.87 0.41
C VAL A 23 -11.20 -46.00 0.61
N ASP A 24 -10.09 -46.34 -0.04
CA ASP A 24 -8.82 -45.61 0.07
C ASP A 24 -8.93 -44.16 -0.43
N VAL A 25 -9.64 -43.97 -1.54
CA VAL A 25 -9.83 -42.64 -2.13
C VAL A 25 -10.77 -41.81 -1.25
N THR A 26 -11.83 -42.42 -0.71
CA THR A 26 -12.73 -41.77 0.27
C THR A 26 -11.96 -41.33 1.51
N VAL A 27 -11.12 -42.21 2.07
CA VAL A 27 -10.33 -41.94 3.28
C VAL A 27 -9.32 -40.83 3.06
N ARG A 28 -8.54 -40.85 1.97
CA ARG A 28 -7.57 -39.78 1.68
C ARG A 28 -8.23 -38.40 1.56
N ARG A 29 -9.41 -38.33 0.95
CA ARG A 29 -10.17 -37.07 0.86
C ARG A 29 -10.68 -36.61 2.22
N ALA A 30 -11.22 -37.53 3.01
CA ALA A 30 -11.70 -37.24 4.35
C ALA A 30 -10.57 -36.76 5.27
N MET A 31 -9.38 -37.37 5.21
CA MET A 31 -8.17 -36.91 5.90
C MET A 31 -7.84 -35.45 5.54
N MET A 32 -7.83 -35.14 4.25
CA MET A 32 -7.48 -33.81 3.76
C MET A 32 -8.48 -32.75 4.25
N ILE A 33 -9.78 -33.00 4.08
CA ILE A 33 -10.82 -32.08 4.55
C ILE A 33 -10.77 -31.91 6.07
N THR A 34 -10.58 -32.98 6.81
CA THR A 34 -10.47 -32.93 8.27
C THR A 34 -9.29 -32.06 8.69
N LYS A 35 -8.16 -32.18 8.00
CA LYS A 35 -6.99 -31.34 8.22
C LYS A 35 -7.26 -29.87 7.89
N LEU A 36 -7.86 -29.58 6.73
CA LEU A 36 -8.24 -28.21 6.34
C LEU A 36 -9.18 -27.56 7.36
N THR A 37 -10.20 -28.29 7.80
CA THR A 37 -11.16 -27.82 8.81
C THR A 37 -10.46 -27.47 10.11
N TYR A 38 -9.53 -28.33 10.57
CA TYR A 38 -8.76 -28.08 11.78
C TYR A 38 -7.81 -26.89 11.66
N ASP A 39 -7.09 -26.79 10.55
CA ASP A 39 -6.17 -25.69 10.29
C ASP A 39 -6.93 -24.35 10.22
N ASN A 40 -8.10 -24.32 9.58
CA ASN A 40 -9.00 -23.16 9.56
C ASN A 40 -9.49 -22.78 10.96
N ASN A 41 -9.90 -23.74 11.79
CA ASN A 41 -10.28 -23.47 13.18
C ASN A 41 -9.12 -22.91 14.01
N LYS A 42 -7.88 -23.35 13.75
CA LYS A 42 -6.69 -22.80 14.41
C LYS A 42 -6.45 -21.35 14.00
N LEU A 43 -6.60 -21.01 12.72
CA LEU A 43 -6.49 -19.64 12.22
C LEU A 43 -7.58 -18.75 12.82
N LEU A 44 -8.83 -19.24 12.88
CA LEU A 44 -9.95 -18.53 13.49
C LEU A 44 -9.74 -18.27 14.98
N LYS A 45 -9.22 -19.25 15.74
CA LYS A 45 -8.86 -19.07 17.15
C LYS A 45 -7.80 -17.99 17.33
N ALA A 46 -6.73 -18.04 16.55
CA ALA A 46 -5.67 -17.02 16.59
C ALA A 46 -6.18 -15.61 16.25
N CYS A 47 -7.09 -15.52 15.27
CA CYS A 47 -7.77 -14.27 14.92
C CYS A 47 -8.61 -13.76 16.10
N LYS A 48 -9.46 -14.63 16.69
CA LYS A 48 -10.28 -14.29 17.87
C LYS A 48 -9.43 -13.82 19.05
N GLU A 49 -8.30 -14.48 19.32
CA GLU A 49 -7.35 -14.08 20.36
C GLU A 49 -6.72 -12.72 20.08
N SER A 50 -6.36 -12.45 18.83
CA SER A 50 -5.81 -11.14 18.40
C SER A 50 -6.85 -10.02 18.57
N LEU A 51 -8.10 -10.28 18.18
CA LEU A 51 -9.22 -9.34 18.35
C LEU A 51 -9.51 -9.08 19.83
N ALA A 52 -9.38 -10.09 20.70
CA ALA A 52 -9.53 -9.92 22.15
C ALA A 52 -8.46 -8.98 22.74
N GLN A 53 -7.30 -8.88 22.09
CA GLN A 53 -6.22 -7.95 22.43
C GLN A 53 -6.39 -6.59 21.74
N GLY A 54 -7.47 -6.37 20.97
CA GLY A 54 -7.72 -5.14 20.22
C GLY A 54 -6.83 -4.98 18.99
N VAL A 55 -6.34 -6.09 18.42
CA VAL A 55 -5.53 -6.12 17.20
C VAL A 55 -6.35 -6.73 16.07
N ILE A 56 -6.49 -6.00 14.98
CA ILE A 56 -7.05 -6.52 13.72
C ILE A 56 -5.87 -7.02 12.89
N SER A 57 -5.79 -8.33 12.67
CA SER A 57 -4.79 -8.95 11.78
C SER A 57 -5.33 -9.09 10.36
N ASP A 58 -4.46 -9.42 9.39
CA ASP A 58 -4.87 -9.73 8.01
C ASP A 58 -6.03 -10.74 8.05
N SER A 59 -7.20 -10.24 7.67
CA SER A 59 -8.43 -11.00 7.63
C SER A 59 -8.32 -12.03 6.52
N PHE A 60 -8.46 -13.30 6.90
CA PHE A 60 -8.43 -14.51 6.09
C PHE A 60 -8.35 -14.30 4.56
N ASP A 61 -7.26 -14.78 3.96
CA ASP A 61 -7.02 -14.69 2.52
C ASP A 61 -8.06 -15.45 1.68
N SER A 62 -7.98 -15.32 0.36
CA SER A 62 -8.87 -16.02 -0.57
C SER A 62 -8.83 -17.53 -0.40
N ASP A 63 -7.67 -18.09 -0.02
CA ASP A 63 -7.48 -19.53 0.12
C ASP A 63 -8.28 -20.08 1.30
N PHE A 64 -8.27 -19.39 2.44
CA PHE A 64 -9.13 -19.74 3.58
C PHE A 64 -10.61 -19.79 3.18
N TRP A 65 -11.11 -18.76 2.48
CA TRP A 65 -12.52 -18.70 2.11
C TRP A 65 -12.89 -19.77 1.10
N THR A 66 -12.03 -20.04 0.12
CA THR A 66 -12.24 -21.14 -0.83
C THR A 66 -12.28 -22.48 -0.11
N GLN A 67 -11.36 -22.72 0.83
CA GLN A 67 -11.36 -23.94 1.65
C GLN A 67 -12.63 -24.07 2.49
N HIS A 68 -13.07 -22.99 3.14
CA HIS A 68 -14.31 -22.96 3.92
C HIS A 68 -15.54 -23.34 3.07
N PHE A 69 -15.66 -22.77 1.86
CA PHE A 69 -16.76 -23.12 0.96
C PHE A 69 -16.68 -24.57 0.47
N ALA A 70 -15.47 -25.07 0.19
CA ALA A 70 -15.27 -26.47 -0.17
C ALA A 70 -15.71 -27.41 0.96
N VAL A 71 -15.33 -27.15 2.23
CA VAL A 71 -15.74 -27.98 3.37
C VAL A 71 -17.26 -27.91 3.59
N LYS A 72 -17.90 -26.75 3.40
CA LYS A 72 -19.37 -26.62 3.51
C LYS A 72 -20.15 -27.46 2.49
N SER A 73 -19.57 -27.72 1.32
CA SER A 73 -20.21 -28.51 0.25
C SER A 73 -20.28 -30.02 0.51
N ILE A 74 -19.72 -30.49 1.63
CA ILE A 74 -19.69 -31.92 1.97
C ILE A 74 -21.06 -32.43 2.41
N LYS A 75 -21.83 -31.58 3.10
CA LYS A 75 -23.17 -31.90 3.57
C LYS A 75 -24.10 -32.14 2.39
N ASP A 76 -24.84 -33.25 2.43
CA ASP A 76 -25.65 -33.82 1.36
C ASP A 76 -24.84 -34.24 0.10
N GLY A 77 -23.51 -34.21 0.18
CA GLY A 77 -22.57 -34.45 -0.91
C GLY A 77 -22.21 -35.92 -1.10
N PHE A 78 -21.41 -36.19 -2.15
CA PHE A 78 -20.94 -37.56 -2.44
C PHE A 78 -20.00 -38.12 -1.37
N LEU A 79 -19.23 -37.26 -0.72
CA LEU A 79 -18.28 -37.69 0.31
C LEU A 79 -18.99 -38.19 1.56
N GLU A 80 -20.03 -37.48 2.02
CA GLU A 80 -20.84 -37.91 3.18
C GLU A 80 -21.45 -39.29 2.94
N LYS A 81 -22.12 -39.48 1.81
CA LYS A 81 -22.70 -40.78 1.41
C LYS A 81 -21.66 -41.89 1.32
N ALA A 82 -20.45 -41.57 0.86
CA ALA A 82 -19.35 -42.54 0.80
C ALA A 82 -18.81 -42.89 2.20
N LEU A 83 -18.69 -41.91 3.10
CA LEU A 83 -18.28 -42.12 4.48
C LEU A 83 -19.32 -42.93 5.26
N GLU A 84 -20.60 -42.71 5.01
CA GLU A 84 -21.68 -43.54 5.57
C GLU A 84 -21.61 -44.98 5.05
N LYS A 85 -21.41 -45.16 3.73
CA LYS A 85 -21.29 -46.48 3.10
C LYS A 85 -20.11 -47.29 3.65
N TYR A 86 -18.95 -46.66 3.85
CA TYR A 86 -17.74 -47.32 4.33
C TYR A 86 -17.54 -47.19 5.84
N GLY A 87 -18.51 -46.67 6.59
CA GLY A 87 -18.31 -46.19 7.96
C GLY A 87 -17.75 -47.20 8.97
N ASN A 88 -18.01 -48.50 8.75
CA ASN A 88 -17.52 -49.58 9.62
C ASN A 88 -16.12 -50.09 9.27
N VAL A 89 -15.51 -49.60 8.18
CA VAL A 89 -14.14 -49.99 7.80
C VAL A 89 -13.16 -49.42 8.82
N THR A 90 -12.31 -50.28 9.37
CA THR A 90 -11.25 -49.87 10.29
C THR A 90 -10.08 -49.27 9.54
N MET A 91 -9.46 -48.25 10.11
CA MET A 91 -8.28 -47.60 9.51
C MET A 91 -7.09 -48.57 9.41
N GLU A 92 -6.96 -49.52 10.34
CA GLU A 92 -5.97 -50.60 10.29
C GLU A 92 -6.17 -51.52 9.07
N SER A 93 -7.42 -51.83 8.71
CA SER A 93 -7.71 -52.73 7.57
C SER A 93 -7.33 -52.16 6.20
N ILE A 94 -7.00 -50.88 6.13
CA ILE A 94 -6.55 -50.18 4.93
C ILE A 94 -5.11 -49.64 5.07
N ASP A 95 -4.40 -50.05 6.12
CA ASP A 95 -3.01 -49.65 6.42
C ASP A 95 -2.80 -48.11 6.47
N VAL A 96 -3.77 -47.40 7.05
CA VAL A 96 -3.70 -45.94 7.24
C VAL A 96 -3.78 -45.60 8.72
N THR A 97 -2.87 -44.74 9.19
CA THR A 97 -2.95 -44.10 10.51
C THR A 97 -3.19 -42.61 10.32
N PHE A 98 -4.21 -42.06 10.98
CA PHE A 98 -4.53 -40.63 10.89
C PHE A 98 -5.11 -40.10 12.20
N GLY A 99 -4.74 -38.87 12.53
CA GLY A 99 -5.28 -38.15 13.66
C GLY A 99 -5.05 -36.65 13.49
N VAL A 100 -5.90 -35.86 14.14
CA VAL A 100 -5.82 -34.40 14.11
C VAL A 100 -5.97 -33.87 15.53
N GLY A 101 -5.00 -33.06 15.95
CA GLY A 101 -4.89 -32.62 17.34
C GLY A 101 -4.67 -33.80 18.29
N LYS A 102 -5.64 -34.04 19.19
CA LYS A 102 -5.63 -35.17 20.14
C LYS A 102 -6.62 -36.29 19.78
N ARG A 103 -7.24 -36.21 18.60
CA ARG A 103 -8.25 -37.19 18.16
C ARG A 103 -7.64 -38.11 17.11
N GLU A 104 -7.67 -39.40 17.38
CA GLU A 104 -7.31 -40.46 16.43
C GLU A 104 -8.54 -40.93 15.68
N VAL A 105 -8.37 -41.26 14.40
CA VAL A 105 -9.40 -41.89 13.56
C VAL A 105 -9.17 -43.39 13.59
N LYS A 106 -10.15 -44.15 14.07
CA LYS A 106 -10.10 -45.62 14.18
C LYS A 106 -10.97 -46.29 13.12
N VAL A 107 -12.09 -45.67 12.76
CA VAL A 107 -12.98 -46.12 11.70
C VAL A 107 -13.30 -44.98 10.73
N VAL A 108 -13.66 -45.32 9.50
CA VAL A 108 -13.98 -44.32 8.46
C VAL A 108 -15.09 -43.36 8.89
N ARG A 109 -16.06 -43.82 9.69
CA ARG A 109 -17.13 -42.96 10.20
C ARG A 109 -16.63 -41.82 11.09
N ASP A 110 -15.50 -41.98 11.78
CA ASP A 110 -14.96 -40.95 12.67
C ASP A 110 -14.65 -39.64 11.91
N PHE A 111 -14.42 -39.72 10.59
CA PHE A 111 -14.27 -38.53 9.75
C PHE A 111 -15.52 -37.65 9.71
N LEU A 112 -16.72 -38.23 9.70
CA LEU A 112 -17.96 -37.45 9.71
C LEU A 112 -18.05 -36.62 10.98
N ASP A 113 -17.89 -37.25 12.14
CA ASP A 113 -17.94 -36.58 13.44
C ASP A 113 -16.87 -35.48 13.56
N LEU A 114 -15.67 -35.71 13.02
CA LEU A 114 -14.59 -34.72 13.01
C LEU A 114 -14.89 -33.53 12.08
N ILE A 115 -15.42 -33.78 10.89
CA ILE A 115 -15.76 -32.74 9.93
C ILE A 115 -16.96 -31.93 10.45
N GLU A 116 -18.00 -32.57 10.94
CA GLU A 116 -19.19 -31.92 11.50
C GLU A 116 -18.84 -31.07 12.71
N SER A 117 -18.16 -31.64 13.72
CA SER A 117 -17.76 -30.87 14.90
C SER A 117 -16.79 -29.75 14.57
N GLY A 118 -15.90 -29.95 13.58
CA GLY A 118 -15.03 -28.91 13.07
C GLY A 118 -15.77 -27.78 12.37
N LEU A 119 -16.78 -28.08 11.55
CA LEU A 119 -17.65 -27.12 10.88
C LEU A 119 -18.51 -26.32 11.86
N GLU A 120 -19.06 -26.97 12.89
CA GLU A 120 -19.81 -26.30 13.96
C GLU A 120 -18.92 -25.31 14.71
N GLU A 121 -17.71 -25.74 15.12
CA GLU A 121 -16.72 -24.87 15.75
C GLU A 121 -16.34 -23.70 14.84
N MET A 122 -16.13 -23.95 13.54
CA MET A 122 -15.80 -22.92 12.56
C MET A 122 -16.89 -21.86 12.44
N ASN A 123 -18.16 -22.27 12.32
CA ASN A 123 -19.29 -21.34 12.22
C ASN A 123 -19.46 -20.54 13.52
N GLN A 124 -19.27 -21.17 14.69
CA GLN A 124 -19.29 -20.47 15.97
C GLN A 124 -18.18 -19.43 16.06
N LEU A 125 -16.94 -19.79 15.70
CA LEU A 125 -15.80 -18.87 15.73
C LEU A 125 -15.99 -17.70 14.76
N LEU A 126 -16.52 -17.94 13.56
CA LEU A 126 -16.85 -16.88 12.60
C LEU A 126 -17.89 -15.92 13.16
N GLY A 127 -18.96 -16.44 13.80
CA GLY A 127 -19.97 -15.62 14.46
C GLY A 127 -19.42 -14.79 15.62
N ASP A 128 -18.54 -15.38 16.44
CA ASP A 128 -17.87 -14.69 17.52
C ASP A 128 -16.96 -13.57 16.99
N ILE A 129 -16.18 -13.84 15.93
CA ILE A 129 -15.30 -12.85 15.29
C ILE A 129 -16.12 -11.70 14.70
N GLU A 130 -17.22 -11.99 14.01
CA GLU A 130 -18.11 -10.97 13.45
C GLU A 130 -18.70 -10.07 14.55
N ALA A 131 -19.14 -10.66 15.67
CA ALA A 131 -19.63 -9.92 16.82
C ALA A 131 -18.53 -9.05 17.46
N MET A 132 -17.31 -9.59 17.62
CA MET A 132 -16.16 -8.85 18.15
C MET A 132 -15.76 -7.68 17.24
N MET A 133 -15.74 -7.90 15.93
CA MET A 133 -15.49 -6.84 14.94
C MET A 133 -16.55 -5.72 15.04
N GLY A 134 -17.81 -6.06 15.30
CA GLY A 134 -18.89 -5.08 15.46
C GLY A 134 -18.71 -4.12 16.64
N VAL A 135 -17.92 -4.49 17.66
CA VAL A 135 -17.68 -3.68 18.87
C VAL A 135 -16.25 -3.15 18.98
N ILE A 136 -15.38 -3.42 18.01
CA ILE A 136 -14.01 -2.93 18.01
C ILE A 136 -13.98 -1.39 17.84
N PRO A 137 -13.16 -0.68 18.63
CA PRO A 137 -12.95 0.76 18.46
C PRO A 137 -12.53 1.13 17.03
N SER A 138 -13.06 2.24 16.52
CA SER A 138 -12.90 2.60 15.11
C SER A 138 -11.44 2.93 14.72
N ASP A 139 -10.64 3.44 15.67
CA ASP A 139 -9.21 3.74 15.48
C ASP A 139 -8.38 2.49 15.13
N LYS A 140 -8.83 1.30 15.55
CA LYS A 140 -8.15 0.03 15.24
C LYS A 140 -8.21 -0.31 13.75
N TYR A 141 -9.26 0.12 13.06
CA TYR A 141 -9.34 -0.04 11.61
C TYR A 141 -8.32 0.84 10.88
N ALA A 142 -8.10 2.07 11.34
CA ALA A 142 -7.05 2.92 10.79
C ALA A 142 -5.66 2.29 11.00
N GLN A 143 -5.38 1.75 12.20
CA GLN A 143 -4.13 1.03 12.48
C GLN A 143 -3.93 -0.17 11.55
N PHE A 144 -4.99 -0.96 11.33
CA PHE A 144 -4.97 -2.06 10.37
C PHE A 144 -4.62 -1.59 8.96
N TYR A 145 -5.29 -0.56 8.46
CA TYR A 145 -5.02 0.01 7.14
C TYR A 145 -3.55 0.39 6.97
N PHE A 146 -2.98 1.13 7.93
CA PHE A 146 -1.58 1.53 7.88
C PHE A 146 -0.63 0.32 7.96
N SER A 147 -0.95 -0.70 8.75
CA SER A 147 -0.15 -1.93 8.81
C SER A 147 -0.12 -2.69 7.47
N CYS A 148 -1.20 -2.65 6.71
CA CYS A 148 -1.24 -3.22 5.36
C CYS A 148 -0.48 -2.34 4.37
N ARG A 149 -0.65 -1.02 4.44
CA ARG A 149 0.04 -0.05 3.59
C ARG A 149 1.56 -0.09 3.78
N ASP A 150 2.05 -0.23 5.00
CA ASP A 150 3.49 -0.24 5.31
C ASP A 150 4.23 -1.44 4.69
N LYS A 151 3.51 -2.49 4.30
CA LYS A 151 4.06 -3.64 3.54
C LYS A 151 4.33 -3.30 2.07
N PHE A 152 3.85 -2.15 1.59
CA PHE A 152 3.90 -1.75 0.19
C PHE A 152 4.99 -0.68 -0.06
N SER A 153 5.73 -0.83 -1.16
CA SER A 153 6.78 0.12 -1.55
C SER A 153 6.20 1.35 -2.25
N ASP A 154 6.47 2.53 -1.70
CA ASP A 154 5.96 3.80 -2.21
C ASP A 154 6.84 4.48 -3.28
N GLY A 155 8.07 3.99 -3.48
CA GLY A 155 9.07 4.56 -4.38
C GLY A 155 8.58 4.83 -5.81
N PRO A 156 7.96 3.85 -6.50
CA PRO A 156 7.45 4.06 -7.86
C PRO A 156 6.39 5.16 -7.96
N ILE A 157 5.55 5.32 -6.92
CA ILE A 157 4.50 6.34 -6.89
C ILE A 157 5.11 7.71 -6.64
N ARG A 158 6.06 7.80 -5.70
CA ARG A 158 6.82 9.03 -5.46
C ARG A 158 7.50 9.51 -6.73
N LYS A 159 8.17 8.61 -7.45
CA LYS A 159 8.82 8.91 -8.73
C LYS A 159 7.84 9.42 -9.78
N ALA A 160 6.70 8.73 -9.96
CA ALA A 160 5.66 9.17 -10.90
C ALA A 160 5.10 10.56 -10.55
N TYR A 161 4.85 10.82 -9.27
CA TYR A 161 4.40 12.13 -8.80
C TYR A 161 5.45 13.23 -9.02
N LEU A 162 6.72 12.93 -8.73
CA LEU A 162 7.83 13.87 -8.96
C LEU A 162 7.98 14.21 -10.45
N ASN A 163 7.89 13.22 -11.34
CA ASN A 163 7.90 13.45 -12.78
C ASN A 163 6.77 14.40 -13.20
N TRP A 164 5.53 14.10 -12.78
CA TRP A 164 4.38 14.97 -13.04
C TRP A 164 4.59 16.40 -12.52
N ARG A 165 5.16 16.54 -11.31
CA ARG A 165 5.43 17.83 -10.67
C ARG A 165 6.44 18.66 -11.46
N ILE A 166 7.43 18.03 -12.10
CA ILE A 166 8.45 18.71 -12.92
C ILE A 166 7.90 19.25 -14.23
N GLU A 167 6.91 18.55 -14.79
CA GLU A 167 6.21 18.99 -16.00
C GLU A 167 5.42 20.28 -15.76
N GLN A 168 5.00 20.53 -14.51
CA GLN A 168 4.33 21.76 -14.12
C GLN A 168 5.30 22.96 -14.18
N ARG A 169 4.93 24.00 -14.94
CA ARG A 169 5.73 25.24 -15.03
C ARG A 169 5.77 26.01 -13.71
N GLU A 170 4.64 26.04 -13.01
CA GLU A 170 4.48 26.67 -11.70
C GLU A 170 3.45 25.86 -10.91
N LEU A 171 3.77 25.51 -9.67
CA LEU A 171 2.88 24.74 -8.82
C LEU A 171 1.95 25.69 -8.06
N SER A 172 0.64 25.46 -8.14
CA SER A 172 -0.37 26.29 -7.49
C SER A 172 -1.44 25.43 -6.81
N ILE A 173 -2.17 26.01 -5.85
CA ILE A 173 -3.27 25.32 -5.16
C ILE A 173 -4.34 24.79 -6.14
N PRO A 174 -4.78 25.53 -7.18
CA PRO A 174 -5.70 24.98 -8.19
C PRO A 174 -5.14 23.77 -8.96
N ILE A 175 -3.86 23.80 -9.34
CA ILE A 175 -3.22 22.67 -10.04
C ILE A 175 -3.17 21.43 -9.14
N LEU A 176 -2.83 21.62 -7.85
CA LEU A 176 -2.81 20.53 -6.88
C LEU A 176 -4.23 20.00 -6.58
N LYS A 177 -5.25 20.86 -6.56
CA LYS A 177 -6.66 20.45 -6.46
C LYS A 177 -7.07 19.60 -7.66
N ALA A 178 -6.78 20.04 -8.88
CA ALA A 178 -7.02 19.26 -10.09
C ALA A 178 -6.33 17.89 -10.01
N ARG A 179 -5.08 17.85 -9.52
CA ARG A 179 -4.36 16.58 -9.35
C ARG A 179 -4.98 15.64 -8.31
N GLN A 180 -5.59 16.16 -7.24
CA GLN A 180 -6.37 15.32 -6.29
C GLN A 180 -7.56 14.68 -7.00
N ASN A 181 -8.27 15.44 -7.84
CA ASN A 181 -9.41 14.95 -8.60
C ASN A 181 -8.98 13.92 -9.67
N GLU A 182 -7.87 14.14 -10.35
CA GLU A 182 -7.27 13.15 -11.26
C GLU A 182 -6.89 11.85 -10.52
N ALA A 183 -6.24 11.96 -9.36
CA ALA A 183 -5.88 10.80 -8.55
C ALA A 183 -7.12 10.01 -8.09
N LEU A 184 -8.19 10.72 -7.73
CA LEU A 184 -9.47 10.12 -7.42
C LEU A 184 -10.09 9.43 -8.65
N TYR A 185 -10.07 10.07 -9.81
CA TYR A 185 -10.56 9.49 -11.06
C TYR A 185 -9.79 8.20 -11.42
N GLU A 186 -8.45 8.24 -11.39
CA GLU A 186 -7.58 7.05 -11.57
C GLU A 186 -7.95 5.92 -10.60
N PHE A 187 -8.25 6.27 -9.35
CA PHE A 187 -8.70 5.30 -8.35
C PHE A 187 -10.08 4.72 -8.67
N LEU A 188 -11.04 5.53 -9.11
CA LEU A 188 -12.38 5.04 -9.49
C LEU A 188 -12.32 4.06 -10.67
N LEU A 189 -11.39 4.26 -11.62
CA LEU A 189 -11.15 3.32 -12.72
C LEU A 189 -10.73 1.92 -12.25
N SER A 190 -10.09 1.80 -11.08
CA SER A 190 -9.74 0.50 -10.49
C SER A 190 -10.94 -0.31 -10.02
N ARG A 191 -12.12 0.32 -9.88
CA ARG A 191 -13.39 -0.28 -9.42
C ARG A 191 -13.34 -0.94 -8.04
N VAL A 192 -12.29 -0.71 -7.26
CA VAL A 192 -12.09 -1.34 -5.95
C VAL A 192 -13.26 -1.08 -4.99
N ILE A 193 -13.78 0.14 -4.98
CA ILE A 193 -14.92 0.53 -4.12
C ILE A 193 -16.21 -0.23 -4.46
N SER A 194 -16.32 -0.85 -5.63
CA SER A 194 -17.51 -1.64 -6.00
C SER A 194 -17.79 -2.82 -5.07
N HIS A 195 -16.79 -3.28 -4.31
CA HIS A 195 -16.94 -4.37 -3.33
C HIS A 195 -17.66 -3.95 -2.04
N ASP A 196 -17.82 -2.64 -1.79
CA ASP A 196 -18.52 -2.12 -0.62
C ASP A 196 -20.06 -2.33 -0.73
N LYS A 197 -20.77 -1.99 0.34
CA LYS A 197 -22.24 -2.05 0.43
C LYS A 197 -22.88 -1.29 -0.73
N ARG A 198 -24.00 -1.81 -1.23
CA ARG A 198 -24.75 -1.21 -2.33
C ARG A 198 -25.01 0.28 -2.11
N LEU A 199 -24.85 1.06 -3.18
CA LEU A 199 -25.15 2.49 -3.20
C LEU A 199 -26.63 2.74 -2.88
N LYS A 200 -26.91 3.64 -1.94
CA LYS A 200 -28.26 4.12 -1.64
C LYS A 200 -28.61 5.27 -2.57
N VAL A 201 -29.87 5.36 -2.98
CA VAL A 201 -30.37 6.42 -3.88
C VAL A 201 -30.11 7.82 -3.32
N SER A 202 -30.15 7.99 -2.00
CA SER A 202 -29.87 9.26 -1.33
C SER A 202 -28.43 9.72 -1.46
N GLU A 203 -27.46 8.81 -1.62
CA GLU A 203 -26.03 9.13 -1.72
C GLU A 203 -25.66 9.74 -3.06
N LYS A 204 -26.52 9.61 -4.08
CA LYS A 204 -26.35 10.30 -5.36
C LYS A 204 -26.81 11.76 -5.30
N ARG A 205 -27.66 12.13 -4.33
CA ARG A 205 -28.25 13.46 -4.25
C ARG A 205 -27.23 14.43 -3.63
N GLY A 206 -26.91 15.49 -4.36
CA GLY A 206 -25.98 16.53 -3.89
C GLY A 206 -24.50 16.30 -4.24
N LEU A 207 -24.21 15.34 -5.12
CA LEU A 207 -22.86 15.21 -5.68
C LEU A 207 -22.59 16.32 -6.68
N ASP A 208 -21.56 17.13 -6.43
CA ASP A 208 -21.06 18.11 -7.38
C ASP A 208 -20.14 17.44 -8.42
N ILE A 209 -20.76 16.68 -9.33
CA ILE A 209 -20.06 15.97 -10.40
C ILE A 209 -19.50 16.98 -11.41
N GLU A 210 -20.21 18.08 -11.64
CA GLU A 210 -19.78 19.11 -12.59
C GLU A 210 -18.46 19.75 -12.16
N SER A 211 -18.31 20.14 -10.89
CA SER A 211 -17.04 20.66 -10.38
C SER A 211 -15.95 19.58 -10.40
N PHE A 212 -16.27 18.32 -10.13
CA PHE A 212 -15.29 17.24 -10.20
C PHE A 212 -14.76 17.06 -11.63
N VAL A 213 -15.66 17.01 -12.63
CA VAL A 213 -15.31 16.83 -14.04
C VAL A 213 -14.58 18.05 -14.61
N ALA A 214 -14.92 19.26 -14.17
CA ALA A 214 -14.26 20.49 -14.62
C ALA A 214 -12.76 20.53 -14.28
N ASP A 215 -12.36 19.82 -13.22
CA ASP A 215 -10.97 19.71 -12.77
C ASP A 215 -10.20 18.54 -13.43
N LEU A 216 -10.84 17.74 -14.30
CA LEU A 216 -10.22 16.61 -15.01
C LEU A 216 -9.71 16.99 -16.40
N PRO A 217 -8.78 16.20 -16.99
CA PRO A 217 -8.31 16.41 -18.36
C PRO A 217 -9.45 16.51 -19.38
N VAL A 218 -9.28 17.38 -20.36
CA VAL A 218 -10.29 17.60 -21.41
C VAL A 218 -10.60 16.28 -22.14
N GLY A 219 -11.88 15.97 -22.27
CA GLY A 219 -12.36 14.73 -22.90
C GLY A 219 -12.53 13.56 -21.93
N THR A 220 -12.33 13.77 -20.62
CA THR A 220 -12.62 12.75 -19.62
C THR A 220 -14.13 12.51 -19.53
N GLU A 221 -14.55 11.25 -19.78
CA GLU A 221 -15.94 10.85 -19.66
C GLU A 221 -16.25 10.30 -18.26
N MET A 222 -17.33 10.81 -17.66
CA MET A 222 -17.93 10.25 -16.44
C MET A 222 -19.15 9.40 -16.81
N THR A 223 -18.95 8.09 -16.84
CA THR A 223 -20.04 7.12 -17.05
C THR A 223 -20.94 7.05 -15.81
N GLU A 224 -22.15 6.48 -15.96
CA GLU A 224 -23.04 6.23 -14.82
C GLU A 224 -22.38 5.31 -13.77
N GLU A 225 -21.59 4.33 -14.22
CA GLU A 225 -20.84 3.44 -13.34
C GLU A 225 -19.81 4.20 -12.50
N LEU A 226 -18.99 5.06 -13.13
CA LEU A 226 -18.01 5.88 -12.42
C LEU A 226 -18.68 6.90 -11.48
N THR A 227 -19.83 7.43 -11.89
CA THR A 227 -20.66 8.29 -11.03
C THR A 227 -21.12 7.54 -9.78
N ASN A 228 -21.52 6.27 -9.91
CA ASN A 228 -21.90 5.44 -8.77
C ASN A 228 -20.71 5.16 -7.85
N LEU A 229 -19.54 4.87 -8.42
CA LEU A 229 -18.32 4.65 -7.64
C LEU A 229 -17.87 5.92 -6.92
N TYR A 230 -17.97 7.09 -7.57
CA TYR A 230 -17.71 8.39 -6.94
C TYR A 230 -18.66 8.65 -5.77
N ALA A 231 -19.95 8.35 -5.94
CA ALA A 231 -20.93 8.45 -4.86
C ALA A 231 -20.58 7.56 -3.67
N MET A 232 -20.16 6.32 -3.92
CA MET A 232 -19.72 5.39 -2.87
C MET A 232 -18.44 5.87 -2.19
N MET A 233 -17.52 6.44 -2.96
CA MET A 233 -16.24 6.93 -2.44
C MET A 233 -16.40 8.11 -1.48
N ASN A 234 -17.42 8.95 -1.67
CA ASN A 234 -17.78 10.04 -0.74
C ASN A 234 -18.20 9.56 0.67
N ARG A 235 -18.36 8.25 0.90
CA ARG A 235 -18.47 7.69 2.27
C ARG A 235 -17.18 7.81 3.07
N TYR A 236 -16.06 7.92 2.36
CA TYR A 236 -14.72 7.76 2.89
C TYR A 236 -13.81 8.95 2.65
N ILE A 237 -14.26 9.93 1.86
CA ILE A 237 -13.54 11.17 1.64
C ILE A 237 -14.38 12.34 2.11
N THR A 238 -13.68 13.35 2.62
CA THR A 238 -14.27 14.63 2.98
C THR A 238 -13.42 15.74 2.39
N TRP A 239 -14.08 16.82 1.97
CA TRP A 239 -13.40 18.01 1.49
C TRP A 239 -13.34 19.03 2.63
N VAL A 240 -12.13 19.50 2.95
CA VAL A 240 -11.90 20.57 3.91
C VAL A 240 -11.05 21.64 3.24
N ASP A 241 -11.62 22.82 3.07
CA ASP A 241 -11.07 23.87 2.21
C ASP A 241 -10.77 23.35 0.79
N CYS A 242 -9.49 23.12 0.46
CA CYS A 242 -9.04 22.57 -0.81
C CYS A 242 -8.42 21.16 -0.70
N LEU A 243 -8.45 20.55 0.48
CA LEU A 243 -7.87 19.23 0.76
C LEU A 243 -8.94 18.13 0.67
N MET A 244 -8.60 17.03 0.00
CA MET A 244 -9.37 15.79 0.00
C MET A 244 -8.82 14.86 1.09
N LEU A 245 -9.53 14.76 2.21
CA LEU A 245 -9.11 13.97 3.35
C LEU A 245 -9.77 12.59 3.34
N VAL A 246 -8.97 11.54 3.54
CA VAL A 246 -9.45 10.16 3.68
C VAL A 246 -9.83 9.89 5.14
N ASP A 247 -11.03 9.35 5.35
CA ASP A 247 -11.44 8.73 6.60
C ASP A 247 -10.76 7.35 6.72
N TYR A 248 -9.60 7.31 7.37
CA TYR A 248 -8.82 6.09 7.54
C TYR A 248 -9.53 5.03 8.41
N GLU A 249 -10.47 5.42 9.27
CA GLU A 249 -11.26 4.47 10.06
C GLU A 249 -12.28 3.76 9.15
N GLY A 250 -12.99 4.53 8.33
CA GLY A 250 -13.89 4.02 7.29
C GLY A 250 -13.16 3.17 6.24
N TYR A 251 -12.02 3.64 5.74
CA TYR A 251 -11.16 2.93 4.79
C TYR A 251 -10.65 1.60 5.36
N GLY A 252 -10.10 1.63 6.57
CA GLY A 252 -9.61 0.42 7.22
C GLY A 252 -10.73 -0.61 7.44
N ARG A 253 -11.93 -0.15 7.79
CA ARG A 253 -13.09 -1.03 7.94
C ARG A 253 -13.52 -1.63 6.61
N PHE A 254 -13.52 -0.85 5.53
CA PHE A 254 -13.79 -1.33 4.18
C PHE A 254 -12.77 -2.41 3.76
N VAL A 255 -11.47 -2.10 3.89
CA VAL A 255 -10.39 -3.03 3.53
C VAL A 255 -10.49 -4.31 4.34
N CYS A 256 -10.73 -4.22 5.65
CA CYS A 256 -10.90 -5.39 6.51
C CYS A 256 -12.14 -6.22 6.10
N SER A 257 -13.29 -5.57 5.90
CA SER A 257 -14.54 -6.27 5.58
C SER A 257 -14.57 -6.89 4.18
N CYS A 258 -13.75 -6.37 3.26
CA CYS A 258 -13.69 -6.80 1.87
C CYS A 258 -12.36 -7.46 1.51
N PHE A 259 -11.48 -7.73 2.47
CA PHE A 259 -10.10 -8.13 2.21
C PHE A 259 -10.00 -9.33 1.25
N ASN A 260 -10.87 -10.32 1.44
CA ASN A 260 -10.95 -11.53 0.62
C ASN A 260 -11.50 -11.31 -0.81
N LYS A 261 -12.12 -10.17 -1.06
CA LYS A 261 -12.63 -9.77 -2.38
C LYS A 261 -11.64 -8.87 -3.13
N LEU A 262 -10.68 -8.29 -2.41
CA LEU A 262 -9.71 -7.36 -2.99
C LEU A 262 -8.57 -8.15 -3.63
N SER A 263 -8.38 -7.95 -4.94
CA SER A 263 -7.17 -8.45 -5.59
C SER A 263 -5.93 -7.68 -5.10
N LYS A 264 -4.75 -8.22 -5.38
CA LYS A 264 -3.49 -7.52 -5.13
C LYS A 264 -3.49 -6.15 -5.82
N GLU A 265 -3.92 -6.10 -7.08
CA GLU A 265 -4.04 -4.86 -7.86
C GLU A 265 -5.02 -3.87 -7.21
N GLY A 266 -6.10 -4.37 -6.62
CA GLY A 266 -7.05 -3.55 -5.89
C GLY A 266 -6.46 -2.92 -4.62
N LEU A 267 -5.71 -3.70 -3.83
CA LEU A 267 -4.97 -3.17 -2.68
C LEU A 267 -3.91 -2.15 -3.11
N LEU A 268 -3.21 -2.41 -4.21
CA LEU A 268 -2.26 -1.47 -4.80
C LEU A 268 -2.91 -0.15 -5.20
N ALA A 269 -4.11 -0.18 -5.78
CA ALA A 269 -4.84 1.02 -6.16
C ALA A 269 -5.22 1.87 -4.93
N LEU A 270 -5.66 1.25 -3.83
CA LEU A 270 -5.95 1.93 -2.56
C LEU A 270 -4.71 2.64 -2.00
N PHE A 271 -3.58 1.94 -1.94
CA PHE A 271 -2.34 2.53 -1.41
C PHE A 271 -1.76 3.58 -2.33
N LYS A 272 -1.82 3.38 -3.66
CA LYS A 272 -1.42 4.39 -4.64
C LYS A 272 -2.20 5.68 -4.47
N PHE A 273 -3.52 5.59 -4.31
CA PHE A 273 -4.38 6.75 -4.09
C PHE A 273 -3.98 7.51 -2.82
N ASP A 274 -3.86 6.82 -1.67
CA ASP A 274 -3.47 7.44 -0.39
C ASP A 274 -2.09 8.10 -0.44
N ILE A 275 -1.08 7.39 -0.97
CA ILE A 275 0.28 7.93 -1.10
C ILE A 275 0.29 9.16 -2.01
N THR A 276 -0.44 9.12 -3.14
CA THR A 276 -0.53 10.24 -4.07
C THR A 276 -1.17 11.47 -3.39
N LEU A 277 -2.28 11.30 -2.66
CA LEU A 277 -2.88 12.37 -1.88
C LEU A 277 -1.92 12.92 -0.82
N SER A 278 -1.18 12.06 -0.13
CA SER A 278 -0.18 12.51 0.86
C SER A 278 0.90 13.40 0.24
N LEU A 279 1.40 13.06 -0.95
CA LEU A 279 2.37 13.87 -1.67
C LEU A 279 1.79 15.21 -2.11
N ILE A 280 0.54 15.21 -2.60
CA ILE A 280 -0.17 16.44 -2.97
C ILE A 280 -0.35 17.34 -1.76
N HIS A 281 -0.82 16.82 -0.63
CA HIS A 281 -1.02 17.58 0.60
C HIS A 281 0.29 18.20 1.10
N GLN A 282 1.42 17.49 1.00
CA GLN A 282 2.73 18.04 1.36
C GLN A 282 3.07 19.29 0.54
N ASP A 283 2.80 19.28 -0.77
CA ASP A 283 3.02 20.45 -1.61
C ASP A 283 1.98 21.56 -1.38
N MET A 284 0.72 21.21 -1.10
CA MET A 284 -0.30 22.20 -0.75
C MET A 284 0.04 22.94 0.56
N VAL A 285 0.56 22.22 1.57
CA VAL A 285 1.03 22.82 2.83
C VAL A 285 2.26 23.71 2.63
N LYS A 286 3.15 23.39 1.69
CA LYS A 286 4.28 24.29 1.35
C LYS A 286 3.78 25.61 0.77
N LEU A 287 2.75 25.56 -0.06
CA LEU A 287 2.14 26.76 -0.67
C LEU A 287 1.27 27.53 0.34
N ASN A 288 0.58 26.83 1.24
CA ASN A 288 -0.25 27.42 2.28
C ASN A 288 -0.11 26.64 3.61
N PRO A 289 0.79 27.08 4.52
CA PRO A 289 1.07 26.37 5.77
C PRO A 289 -0.14 26.20 6.71
N GLU A 290 -1.14 27.08 6.64
CA GLU A 290 -2.35 26.98 7.47
C GLU A 290 -3.14 25.70 7.21
N LEU A 291 -2.99 25.09 6.03
CA LEU A 291 -3.64 23.83 5.68
C LEU A 291 -3.17 22.65 6.54
N ALA A 292 -1.98 22.74 7.15
CA ALA A 292 -1.44 21.67 8.01
C ALA A 292 -2.35 21.34 9.20
N ARG A 293 -3.13 22.31 9.70
CA ARG A 293 -4.05 22.11 10.84
C ARG A 293 -5.20 21.15 10.54
N HIS A 294 -5.49 20.91 9.26
CA HIS A 294 -6.56 20.03 8.80
C HIS A 294 -6.09 18.60 8.52
N LEU A 295 -4.78 18.37 8.47
CA LEU A 295 -4.25 17.04 8.16
C LEU A 295 -4.37 16.10 9.38
N PRO A 296 -4.83 14.84 9.19
CA PRO A 296 -4.93 13.87 10.27
C PRO A 296 -3.57 13.61 10.94
N GLN A 297 -3.56 13.41 12.26
CA GLN A 297 -2.34 13.09 13.02
C GLN A 297 -1.66 11.79 12.56
N TYR A 298 -2.44 10.86 12.00
CA TYR A 298 -1.96 9.59 11.47
C TYR A 298 -1.34 9.70 10.08
N MET A 299 -1.48 10.85 9.40
CA MET A 299 -0.85 11.04 8.11
C MET A 299 0.67 11.01 8.31
N PRO A 300 1.39 10.08 7.65
CA PRO A 300 2.84 10.14 7.68
C PRO A 300 3.27 11.38 6.88
N LEU A 301 3.40 12.51 7.58
CA LEU A 301 4.39 13.51 7.20
C LEU A 301 5.70 12.72 7.11
N SER A 302 6.28 12.65 5.91
CA SER A 302 7.38 11.72 5.61
C SER A 302 8.36 11.65 6.78
N LYS A 303 8.52 10.44 7.34
CA LYS A 303 9.23 10.21 8.62
C LYS A 303 10.74 10.51 8.58
N ASP A 304 11.28 11.05 7.49
CA ASP A 304 12.59 11.68 7.51
C ASP A 304 12.47 13.19 7.25
N ASN A 305 12.15 13.93 8.32
CA ASN A 305 12.33 15.39 8.40
C ASN A 305 13.72 15.81 7.90
N HIS A 306 14.72 14.93 7.99
CA HIS A 306 16.06 15.14 7.47
C HIS A 306 16.14 15.03 5.95
N HIS A 307 15.50 14.05 5.32
CA HIS A 307 15.40 13.95 3.85
C HIS A 307 14.78 15.23 3.29
N PHE A 308 13.64 15.63 3.85
CA PHE A 308 12.97 16.88 3.48
C PHE A 308 13.86 18.12 3.72
N ALA A 309 14.54 18.19 4.87
CA ALA A 309 15.41 19.33 5.19
C ALA A 309 16.62 19.44 4.26
N ILE A 310 17.22 18.31 3.85
CA ILE A 310 18.33 18.29 2.88
C ILE A 310 17.86 18.83 1.54
N VAL A 311 16.77 18.25 1.00
CA VAL A 311 16.20 18.67 -0.28
C VAL A 311 15.86 20.17 -0.23
N LYS A 312 15.11 20.61 0.78
CA LYS A 312 14.72 22.01 0.93
C LYS A 312 15.93 22.94 1.01
N SER A 313 16.94 22.60 1.83
CA SER A 313 18.10 23.48 2.05
C SER A 313 18.92 23.66 0.78
N ILE A 314 19.21 22.56 0.06
CA ILE A 314 19.97 22.62 -1.19
C ILE A 314 19.15 23.29 -2.28
N THR A 315 17.85 22.99 -2.39
CA THR A 315 16.96 23.63 -3.37
C THR A 315 16.89 25.14 -3.19
N VAL A 316 16.74 25.65 -1.97
CA VAL A 316 16.73 27.12 -1.71
C VAL A 316 18.05 27.77 -2.16
N LYS A 317 19.19 27.11 -1.96
CA LYS A 317 20.49 27.61 -2.42
C LYS A 317 20.58 27.61 -3.95
N MET A 318 20.04 26.58 -4.59
CA MET A 318 20.02 26.46 -6.05
C MET A 318 19.03 27.44 -6.70
N GLU A 319 17.88 27.73 -6.08
CA GLU A 319 16.90 28.73 -6.54
C GLU A 319 17.53 30.11 -6.75
N ARG A 320 18.43 30.49 -5.84
CA ARG A 320 19.19 31.73 -5.96
C ARG A 320 20.04 31.76 -7.24
N PHE A 321 20.59 30.61 -7.67
CA PHE A 321 21.37 30.53 -8.91
C PHE A 321 20.49 30.81 -10.14
N TRP A 322 19.24 30.38 -10.15
CA TRP A 322 18.28 30.77 -11.19
C TRP A 322 17.97 32.26 -11.17
N SER A 323 17.72 32.84 -9.98
CA SER A 323 17.45 34.29 -9.85
C SER A 323 18.60 35.16 -10.36
N GLU A 324 19.83 34.65 -10.27
CA GLU A 324 21.06 35.32 -10.71
C GLU A 324 21.50 34.91 -12.13
N LYS A 325 20.66 34.19 -12.88
CA LYS A 325 20.92 33.69 -14.26
C LYS A 325 22.20 32.85 -14.42
N VAL A 326 22.59 32.14 -13.36
CA VAL A 326 23.75 31.24 -13.33
C VAL A 326 23.47 29.90 -14.02
N ILE A 327 22.21 29.50 -14.05
CA ILE A 327 21.73 28.31 -14.77
C ILE A 327 20.92 28.79 -15.95
N THR A 328 21.51 28.68 -17.15
CA THR A 328 20.93 29.18 -18.41
C THR A 328 20.28 28.08 -19.24
N ASP A 329 20.61 26.82 -18.96
CA ASP A 329 19.98 25.68 -19.61
C ASP A 329 18.57 25.49 -19.03
N ARG A 330 17.57 25.53 -19.92
CA ARG A 330 16.15 25.45 -19.56
C ARG A 330 15.73 24.05 -19.09
N ARG A 331 16.55 23.02 -19.32
CA ARG A 331 16.31 21.65 -18.86
C ARG A 331 16.38 21.55 -17.34
N PHE A 332 17.31 22.30 -16.75
CA PHE A 332 17.45 22.35 -15.31
C PHE A 332 16.48 23.40 -14.77
N LYS A 333 15.43 22.94 -14.11
CA LYS A 333 14.50 23.76 -13.32
C LYS A 333 14.65 23.42 -11.85
N LEU A 334 14.10 24.24 -10.97
CA LEU A 334 14.12 23.98 -9.53
C LEU A 334 13.51 22.61 -9.17
N SER A 335 12.41 22.25 -9.85
CA SER A 335 11.76 20.94 -9.70
C SER A 335 12.65 19.77 -10.11
N TYR A 336 13.51 19.94 -11.12
CA TYR A 336 14.50 18.93 -11.52
C TYR A 336 15.55 18.71 -10.43
N ILE A 337 16.03 19.78 -9.78
CA ILE A 337 16.97 19.67 -8.65
C ILE A 337 16.34 18.95 -7.48
N GLU A 338 15.10 19.28 -7.15
CA GLU A 338 14.37 18.57 -6.10
C GLU A 338 14.23 17.08 -6.43
N GLN A 339 13.96 16.70 -7.68
CA GLN A 339 13.92 15.30 -8.07
C GLN A 339 15.30 14.64 -7.95
N LEU A 340 16.35 15.24 -8.51
CA LEU A 340 17.71 14.71 -8.41
C LEU A 340 18.08 14.45 -6.94
N LEU A 341 17.78 15.39 -6.05
CA LEU A 341 18.05 15.25 -4.62
C LEU A 341 17.19 14.16 -3.98
N ASN A 342 15.92 14.01 -4.37
CA ASN A 342 15.08 12.92 -3.88
C ASN A 342 15.59 11.56 -4.35
N GLU A 343 15.88 11.39 -5.64
CA GLU A 343 16.41 10.13 -6.19
C GLU A 343 17.81 9.81 -5.60
N LEU A 344 18.64 10.83 -5.33
CA LEU A 344 19.90 10.67 -4.62
C LEU A 344 19.68 10.15 -3.20
N LEU A 345 18.68 10.67 -2.49
CA LEU A 345 18.34 10.25 -1.13
C LEU A 345 17.58 8.92 -1.07
N ASP A 346 16.95 8.51 -2.17
CA ASP A 346 16.34 7.19 -2.32
C ASP A 346 17.35 6.14 -2.83
N SER A 347 18.52 6.57 -3.31
CA SER A 347 19.62 5.69 -3.73
C SER A 347 20.31 5.02 -2.54
N GLU A 348 21.23 4.09 -2.83
CA GLU A 348 22.07 3.44 -1.82
C GLU A 348 22.89 4.43 -0.97
N TRP A 349 23.14 5.63 -1.47
CA TRP A 349 23.88 6.70 -0.78
C TRP A 349 23.03 7.50 0.20
N GLY A 350 21.71 7.50 0.03
CA GLY A 350 20.81 8.40 0.76
C GLY A 350 20.82 8.21 2.27
N LYS A 351 21.00 6.97 2.73
CA LYS A 351 21.15 6.65 4.16
C LYS A 351 22.40 7.30 4.77
N ALA A 352 23.53 7.26 4.07
CA ALA A 352 24.79 7.86 4.52
C ALA A 352 24.70 9.40 4.52
N ILE A 353 24.13 9.97 3.45
CA ILE A 353 23.89 11.42 3.33
C ILE A 353 23.00 11.91 4.48
N THR A 354 21.93 11.19 4.77
CA THR A 354 21.00 11.52 5.86
C THR A 354 21.66 11.43 7.23
N GLN A 355 22.54 10.45 7.44
CA GLN A 355 23.33 10.33 8.68
C GLN A 355 24.30 11.50 8.84
N ASP A 356 25.02 11.88 7.79
CA ASP A 356 25.94 13.01 7.83
C ASP A 356 25.22 14.35 8.02
N TRP A 357 24.03 14.51 7.44
CA TRP A 357 23.18 15.66 7.66
C TRP A 357 22.74 15.84 9.13
N ARG A 358 22.59 14.74 9.88
CA ARG A 358 22.24 14.83 11.32
C ARG A 358 23.36 15.50 12.13
N ILE A 359 24.60 15.46 11.66
CA ILE A 359 25.76 16.07 12.32
C ILE A 359 25.89 17.53 11.87
N ARG A 360 25.58 18.48 12.77
CA ARG A 360 25.55 19.93 12.47
C ARG A 360 26.83 20.45 11.81
N SER A 361 28.01 20.00 12.25
CA SER A 361 29.31 20.42 11.70
C SER A 361 29.62 19.89 10.29
N LYS A 362 28.83 18.93 9.78
CA LYS A 362 28.99 18.34 8.45
C LYS A 362 28.02 18.90 7.40
N ARG A 363 26.92 19.54 7.81
CA ARG A 363 25.84 19.99 6.89
C ARG A 363 26.34 20.88 5.77
N ASP A 364 27.04 21.96 6.11
CA ASP A 364 27.53 22.91 5.10
C ASP A 364 28.50 22.24 4.10
N LYS A 365 29.32 21.30 4.58
CA LYS A 365 30.26 20.54 3.75
C LYS A 365 29.53 19.59 2.81
N LEU A 366 28.52 18.90 3.32
CA LEU A 366 27.69 17.97 2.55
C LEU A 366 26.96 18.70 1.41
N GLU A 367 26.35 19.85 1.70
CA GLU A 367 25.70 20.67 0.69
C GLU A 367 26.69 21.17 -0.37
N CYS A 368 27.88 21.61 0.04
CA CYS A 368 28.92 22.04 -0.89
C CYS A 368 29.36 20.89 -1.80
N LYS A 369 29.53 19.68 -1.26
CA LYS A 369 29.93 18.50 -2.06
C LYS A 369 28.85 18.12 -3.07
N ILE A 370 27.58 18.11 -2.67
CA ILE A 370 26.46 17.80 -3.57
C ILE A 370 26.31 18.86 -4.67
N ILE A 371 26.37 20.15 -4.32
CA ILE A 371 26.31 21.24 -5.32
C ILE A 371 27.54 21.23 -6.23
N GLY A 372 28.71 20.88 -5.70
CA GLY A 372 29.93 20.69 -6.47
C GLY A 372 29.79 19.59 -7.52
N ALA A 373 29.24 18.45 -7.12
CA ALA A 373 28.91 17.34 -8.02
C ALA A 373 27.93 17.77 -9.12
N MET A 374 26.85 18.49 -8.76
CA MET A 374 25.89 19.04 -9.72
C MET A 374 26.53 19.98 -10.74
N LYS A 375 27.45 20.85 -10.30
CA LYS A 375 28.21 21.75 -11.18
C LYS A 375 29.09 20.95 -12.13
N ASP A 376 29.84 19.96 -11.66
CA ASP A 376 30.71 19.14 -12.52
C ASP A 376 29.92 18.20 -13.44
N ALA A 377 28.70 17.85 -13.07
CA ALA A 377 27.75 17.16 -13.92
C ALA A 377 27.19 18.05 -15.05
N GLY A 378 27.39 19.38 -14.98
CA GLY A 378 27.05 20.33 -16.04
C GLY A 378 25.78 21.15 -15.79
N ILE A 379 25.19 21.11 -14.59
CA ILE A 379 23.99 21.91 -14.25
C ILE A 379 24.28 23.42 -14.32
N THR A 380 25.51 23.82 -14.02
CA THR A 380 25.96 25.21 -14.18
C THR A 380 27.39 25.26 -14.72
N SER A 381 27.69 26.28 -15.51
CA SER A 381 29.02 26.55 -16.08
C SER A 381 29.85 27.53 -15.25
N VAL A 382 29.32 28.01 -14.12
CA VAL A 382 29.99 29.01 -13.28
C VAL A 382 31.14 28.39 -12.48
N SER A 383 32.21 29.16 -12.28
CA SER A 383 33.39 28.70 -11.55
C SER A 383 33.09 28.43 -10.07
N TYR A 384 33.87 27.54 -9.44
CA TYR A 384 33.76 27.23 -8.01
C TYR A 384 33.86 28.48 -7.12
N ASN A 385 34.77 29.39 -7.46
CA ASN A 385 34.97 30.64 -6.72
C ASN A 385 33.76 31.59 -6.82
N ALA A 386 32.99 31.51 -7.90
CA ALA A 386 31.76 32.29 -8.06
C ALA A 386 30.53 31.58 -7.44
N LEU A 387 30.58 30.27 -7.20
CA LEU A 387 29.54 29.50 -6.52
C LEU A 387 29.66 29.56 -4.99
N ALA A 388 30.87 29.47 -4.45
CA ALA A 388 31.14 29.44 -3.01
C ALA A 388 30.49 30.59 -2.18
N PRO A 389 30.56 31.87 -2.59
CA PRO A 389 29.89 32.96 -1.85
C PRO A 389 28.37 32.85 -1.87
N LYS A 390 27.79 32.24 -2.91
CA LYS A 390 26.34 32.14 -3.09
C LYS A 390 25.72 31.04 -2.21
N ILE A 391 26.49 30.02 -1.86
CA ILE A 391 26.09 28.90 -0.98
C ILE A 391 26.19 29.25 0.50
N SER A 392 27.21 30.03 0.86
CA SER A 392 27.59 30.28 2.27
C SER A 392 26.90 31.48 2.91
N GLN A 393 26.34 32.40 2.13
CA GLN A 393 25.69 33.63 2.61
C GLN A 393 26.58 34.53 3.50
N ILE A 394 27.91 34.40 3.42
CA ILE A 394 28.87 35.15 4.24
C ILE A 394 29.82 35.93 3.30
N GLU A 395 30.05 37.23 3.59
CA GLU A 395 30.92 38.13 2.80
C GLU A 395 32.40 37.74 2.79
N LYS A 396 32.87 37.02 3.82
CA LYS A 396 34.22 36.42 3.89
C LYS A 396 34.13 34.91 3.83
N ILE A 397 34.49 34.36 2.68
CA ILE A 397 34.54 32.93 2.41
C ILE A 397 35.77 32.34 3.13
N PRO A 398 35.64 31.30 3.96
CA PRO A 398 36.79 30.49 4.33
C PRO A 398 37.24 29.70 3.09
N ASP A 399 38.53 29.71 2.74
CA ASP A 399 39.12 28.96 1.61
C ASP A 399 38.65 27.50 1.54
N SER A 400 38.23 26.93 2.68
CA SER A 400 37.65 25.60 2.78
C SER A 400 36.38 25.37 1.95
N ILE A 401 35.54 26.36 1.65
CA ILE A 401 34.25 26.14 0.96
C ILE A 401 34.44 25.84 -0.53
N ALA A 402 35.27 26.63 -1.22
CA ALA A 402 35.64 26.33 -2.60
C ALA A 402 36.35 24.96 -2.72
N ASN A 403 37.17 24.62 -1.72
CA ASN A 403 37.78 23.30 -1.62
C ASN A 403 36.72 22.19 -1.47
N TYR A 404 35.69 22.36 -0.63
CA TYR A 404 34.63 21.35 -0.49
C TYR A 404 33.77 21.20 -1.75
N LEU A 405 33.54 22.28 -2.50
CA LEU A 405 32.87 22.19 -3.80
C LEU A 405 33.69 21.38 -4.80
N GLY A 406 35.03 21.55 -4.82
CA GLY A 406 35.94 20.76 -5.68
C GLY A 406 36.13 19.31 -5.23
N GLN A 407 35.91 19.02 -3.94
CA GLN A 407 35.94 17.67 -3.37
C GLN A 407 34.73 16.82 -3.75
N GLY A 408 33.77 17.37 -4.49
CA GLY A 408 32.65 16.60 -5.02
C GLY A 408 33.10 15.32 -5.71
N LYS A 409 34.23 15.34 -6.44
CA LYS A 409 34.79 14.18 -7.17
C LYS A 409 35.24 13.00 -6.32
N ASP A 410 35.55 13.24 -5.05
CA ASP A 410 36.07 12.21 -4.14
C ASP A 410 34.93 11.50 -3.37
N GLU A 411 33.68 11.94 -3.56
CA GLU A 411 32.52 11.37 -2.90
C GLU A 411 31.94 10.19 -3.67
N PRO A 412 31.49 9.13 -2.98
CA PRO A 412 31.01 7.92 -3.66
C PRO A 412 29.70 8.15 -4.45
N TYR A 413 28.92 9.18 -4.11
CA TYR A 413 27.72 9.57 -4.84
C TYR A 413 27.97 10.54 -6.02
N PHE A 414 29.22 10.94 -6.26
CA PHE A 414 29.57 11.88 -7.33
C PHE A 414 29.25 11.32 -8.71
N ASP A 415 29.72 10.11 -8.98
CA ASP A 415 29.52 9.43 -10.26
C ASP A 415 28.04 9.22 -10.51
N TRP A 416 27.28 8.84 -9.47
CA TRP A 416 25.83 8.72 -9.53
C TRP A 416 25.16 10.04 -9.95
N ILE A 417 25.54 11.18 -9.36
CA ILE A 417 24.99 12.49 -9.74
C ILE A 417 25.38 12.84 -11.18
N CYS A 418 26.63 12.57 -11.58
CA CYS A 418 27.09 12.83 -12.95
C CYS A 418 26.34 11.98 -13.99
N GLU A 419 26.09 10.72 -13.69
CA GLU A 419 25.33 9.81 -14.55
C GLU A 419 23.85 10.24 -14.63
N TYR A 420 23.24 10.57 -13.49
CA TYR A 420 21.84 11.02 -13.43
C TYR A 420 21.59 12.27 -14.27
N VAL A 421 22.55 13.20 -14.32
CA VAL A 421 22.44 14.46 -15.07
C VAL A 421 22.79 14.29 -16.56
N ARG A 422 23.64 13.32 -16.91
CA ARG A 422 24.07 13.07 -18.29
C ARG A 422 23.15 12.11 -19.04
N GLY A 423 22.43 11.25 -18.34
CA GLY A 423 21.31 10.45 -18.86
C GLY A 423 20.13 11.32 -19.26
#